data_AF-A0A970SG40-F1
#
_entry.id   AF-A0A970SG40-F1
#
_cell.length_a   1.000
_cell.length_b   1.000
_cell.length_c   1.000
_cell.angle_alpha   90.00
_cell.angle_beta   90.00
_cell.angle_gamma   90.00
#
_symmetry.space_group_name_H-M   'P 1'
#
loop_
_entity.id
_entity.type
_entity.pdbx_description
1 polymer ?
#
loop_
_entity_poly.entity_id
_entity_poly.type
_entity_poly.pdbx_seq_one_letter_code
_entity_poly.pdbx_strand_id
1 'polypeptide(L)'
;MPVVIKSFKPVVDQNSRVLILGTMPGEESLRQQQYYAHPRNLFWPLIYTIFNKPQEQDYGKRIQFLYSNRIALWDVFKSCEREGSLDNNIRKEESNDIAGLLEAFPNIRYVFCNGGAAWKQFQTNGLPFVKRPVFGLRLPSTSPANASIPYETKLEQWSKIRFTLENRILHETSIQTETGTYKVLANDKEVIRVCLPGSDKQVLNQFAVFPENGVSIEAAEQIKEYLAGKRKCFNIPYRLEGSSFAINVYQALLEVPFGCTISYGELAERAGNKKAAQAVGQIMRKNPVPLIVPCHRVIGSTGKNIGFMGIRGNPIQNMLLKLEQNRIAEEDFRQNT
;
A
#
# COMPACT_ATOMS: atom_id res chain seq x y z
N MET A 1 24.25 29.88 -26.09
CA MET A 1 24.33 30.32 -24.69
C MET A 1 23.30 29.52 -23.89
N PRO A 2 23.66 28.95 -22.74
CA PRO A 2 22.71 28.24 -21.89
C PRO A 2 21.62 29.20 -21.41
N VAL A 3 20.36 28.79 -21.53
CA VAL A 3 19.22 29.56 -21.03
C VAL A 3 18.86 29.00 -19.65
N VAL A 4 18.71 29.89 -18.66
CA VAL A 4 18.20 29.53 -17.33
C VAL A 4 16.70 29.33 -17.43
N ILE A 5 16.26 28.09 -17.24
CA ILE A 5 14.85 27.72 -17.22
C ILE A 5 14.38 27.73 -15.77
N LYS A 6 13.19 28.29 -15.50
CA LYS A 6 12.54 28.28 -14.18
C LYS A 6 11.24 27.47 -14.22
N SER A 7 10.97 26.73 -13.15
CA SER A 7 9.68 26.06 -12.95
C SER A 7 8.59 27.06 -12.57
N PHE A 8 7.33 26.65 -12.71
CA PHE A 8 6.18 27.45 -12.32
C PHE A 8 5.96 27.44 -10.81
N LYS A 9 5.06 28.32 -10.35
CA LYS A 9 4.57 28.30 -8.97
C LYS A 9 3.76 27.02 -8.72
N PRO A 10 3.79 26.48 -7.49
CA PRO A 10 2.98 25.31 -7.15
C PRO A 10 1.49 25.63 -7.32
N VAL A 11 0.76 24.71 -7.93
CA VAL A 11 -0.70 24.69 -7.91
C VAL A 11 -1.10 23.97 -6.62
N VAL A 12 -1.53 24.71 -5.61
CA VAL A 12 -1.79 24.17 -4.27
C VAL A 12 -2.71 25.10 -3.49
N ASP A 13 -3.55 24.51 -2.63
CA ASP A 13 -4.42 25.23 -1.70
C ASP A 13 -4.53 24.47 -0.37
N GLN A 14 -5.27 25.02 0.60
CA GLN A 14 -5.45 24.41 1.91
C GLN A 14 -6.25 23.09 1.88
N ASN A 15 -7.01 22.84 0.80
CA ASN A 15 -7.81 21.63 0.65
C ASN A 15 -7.04 20.47 0.02
N SER A 16 -5.84 20.74 -0.50
CA SER A 16 -5.00 19.78 -1.20
C SER A 16 -4.60 18.61 -0.27
N ARG A 17 -4.77 17.37 -0.75
CA ARG A 17 -4.49 16.13 0.01
C ARG A 17 -3.37 15.29 -0.60
N VAL A 18 -3.17 15.43 -1.91
CA VAL A 18 -2.11 14.74 -2.65
C VAL A 18 -1.28 15.77 -3.42
N LEU A 19 0.01 15.53 -3.52
CA LEU A 19 0.92 16.36 -4.34
C LEU A 19 1.50 15.51 -5.47
N ILE A 20 1.39 15.99 -6.70
CA ILE A 20 2.07 15.41 -7.85
C ILE A 20 3.32 16.22 -8.14
N LEU A 21 4.46 15.55 -8.25
CA LEU A 21 5.76 16.15 -8.56
C LEU A 21 6.24 15.73 -9.94
N GLY A 22 6.37 16.69 -10.84
CA GLY A 22 7.13 16.59 -12.08
C GLY A 22 8.63 16.79 -11.87
N THR A 23 9.42 16.56 -12.91
CA THR A 23 10.86 16.88 -12.91
C THR A 23 11.09 18.36 -13.16
N MET A 24 10.77 18.80 -14.37
CA MET A 24 10.92 20.17 -14.86
C MET A 24 9.91 20.37 -16.01
N PRO A 25 9.34 21.58 -16.20
CA PRO A 25 8.49 21.84 -17.35
C PRO A 25 9.25 21.67 -18.66
N GLY A 26 8.63 20.99 -19.62
CA GLY A 26 9.17 20.89 -20.98
C GLY A 26 9.09 22.21 -21.75
N GLU A 27 9.79 22.30 -22.87
CA GLU A 27 9.86 23.51 -23.72
C GLU A 27 8.46 24.06 -24.07
N GLU A 28 7.55 23.20 -24.50
CA GLU A 28 6.18 23.62 -24.84
C GLU A 28 5.39 24.12 -23.63
N SER A 29 5.65 23.54 -22.45
CA SER A 29 5.05 23.99 -21.20
C SER A 29 5.52 25.39 -20.85
N LEU A 30 6.82 25.65 -20.97
CA LEU A 30 7.41 26.97 -20.74
C LEU A 30 6.91 28.02 -21.73
N ARG A 31 6.82 27.66 -23.02
CA ARG A 31 6.30 28.53 -24.08
C ARG A 31 4.87 28.99 -23.78
N GLN A 32 4.01 28.07 -23.35
CA GLN A 32 2.61 28.36 -23.05
C GLN A 32 2.35 28.84 -21.61
N GLN A 33 3.35 28.78 -20.72
CA GLN A 33 3.19 28.98 -19.27
C GLN A 33 2.14 28.03 -18.67
N GLN A 34 2.16 26.76 -19.10
CA GLN A 34 1.19 25.74 -18.70
C GLN A 34 1.87 24.43 -18.37
N TYR A 35 1.54 23.85 -17.21
CA TYR A 35 1.94 22.48 -16.88
C TYR A 35 1.49 21.48 -17.95
N TYR A 36 2.44 20.65 -18.40
CA TYR A 36 2.22 19.56 -19.35
C TYR A 36 1.51 19.98 -20.65
N ALA A 37 1.87 21.14 -21.21
CA ALA A 37 1.23 21.69 -22.41
C ALA A 37 1.46 20.88 -23.70
N HIS A 38 2.50 20.04 -23.75
CA HIS A 38 2.85 19.28 -24.95
C HIS A 38 1.70 18.32 -25.32
N PRO A 39 1.15 18.34 -26.55
CA PRO A 39 -0.06 17.57 -26.91
C PRO A 39 0.04 16.06 -26.72
N ARG A 40 1.25 15.50 -26.88
CA ARG A 40 1.51 14.06 -26.65
C ARG A 40 1.76 13.70 -25.17
N ASN A 41 1.79 14.67 -24.25
CA ASN A 41 1.96 14.38 -22.83
C ASN A 41 0.67 13.80 -22.25
N LEU A 42 0.79 12.68 -21.55
CA LEU A 42 -0.38 11.93 -21.07
C LEU A 42 -0.92 12.41 -19.72
N PHE A 43 -0.34 13.44 -19.10
CA PHE A 43 -0.77 13.89 -17.77
C PHE A 43 -2.24 14.27 -17.73
N TRP A 44 -2.68 15.16 -18.63
CA TRP A 44 -4.08 15.61 -18.67
C TRP A 44 -5.04 14.47 -19.06
N PRO A 45 -4.77 13.65 -20.10
CA PRO A 45 -5.60 12.48 -20.38
C PRO A 45 -5.73 11.52 -19.19
N LEU A 46 -4.62 11.17 -18.54
CA LEU A 46 -4.62 10.24 -17.41
C LEU A 46 -5.37 10.81 -16.21
N ILE A 47 -5.10 12.05 -15.81
CA ILE A 47 -5.71 12.63 -14.62
C ILE A 47 -7.22 12.74 -14.76
N TYR A 48 -7.74 13.09 -15.94
CA TYR A 48 -9.19 13.13 -16.18
C TYR A 48 -9.80 11.73 -16.27
N THR A 49 -9.11 10.79 -16.93
CA THR A 49 -9.58 9.41 -17.10
C THR A 49 -9.72 8.70 -15.76
N ILE A 50 -8.78 8.87 -14.81
CA ILE A 50 -8.90 8.19 -13.50
C ILE A 50 -10.14 8.63 -12.72
N PHE A 51 -10.70 9.82 -12.97
CA PHE A 51 -11.95 10.30 -12.39
C PHE A 51 -13.17 10.11 -13.28
N ASN A 52 -13.04 9.42 -14.42
CA ASN A 52 -14.09 9.22 -15.42
C ASN A 52 -14.70 10.55 -15.90
N LYS A 53 -13.86 11.56 -16.16
CA LYS A 53 -14.27 12.88 -16.67
C LYS A 53 -13.65 13.16 -18.03
N PRO A 54 -14.35 13.90 -18.92
CA PRO A 54 -13.75 14.37 -20.16
C PRO A 54 -12.72 15.45 -19.88
N GLN A 55 -11.63 15.47 -20.64
CA GLN A 55 -10.59 16.49 -20.50
C GLN A 55 -11.08 17.87 -20.95
N GLU A 56 -10.86 18.87 -20.11
CA GLU A 56 -11.11 20.28 -20.45
C GLU A 56 -10.09 20.83 -21.45
N GLN A 57 -10.51 21.72 -22.33
CA GLN A 57 -9.62 22.40 -23.29
C GLN A 57 -8.92 23.61 -22.67
N ASP A 58 -9.64 24.37 -21.85
CA ASP A 58 -9.11 25.56 -21.17
C ASP A 58 -8.18 25.18 -20.00
N TYR A 59 -7.03 25.84 -19.92
CA TYR A 59 -6.05 25.58 -18.88
C TYR A 59 -6.52 26.03 -17.50
N GLY A 60 -7.26 27.15 -17.42
CA GLY A 60 -7.85 27.61 -16.17
C GLY A 60 -8.79 26.55 -15.57
N LYS A 61 -9.66 25.97 -16.39
CA LYS A 61 -10.54 24.86 -16.01
C LYS A 61 -9.76 23.61 -15.60
N ARG A 62 -8.64 23.30 -16.26
CA ARG A 62 -7.74 22.20 -15.84
C ARG A 62 -7.16 22.42 -14.45
N ILE A 63 -6.76 23.64 -14.11
CA ILE A 63 -6.29 23.98 -12.77
C ILE A 63 -7.43 23.89 -11.74
N GLN A 64 -8.62 24.40 -12.07
CA GLN A 64 -9.80 24.27 -11.20
C GLN A 64 -10.21 22.80 -10.96
N PHE A 65 -10.02 21.94 -11.96
CA PHE A 65 -10.22 20.51 -11.82
C PHE A 65 -9.26 19.91 -10.77
N LEU A 66 -7.98 20.30 -10.76
CA LEU A 66 -7.03 19.84 -9.74
C LEU A 66 -7.45 20.28 -8.33
N TYR A 67 -7.81 21.56 -8.14
CA TYR A 67 -8.29 22.06 -6.85
C TYR A 67 -9.55 21.34 -6.38
N SER A 68 -10.54 21.18 -7.26
CA SER A 68 -11.81 20.50 -6.94
C SER A 68 -11.61 19.05 -6.52
N ASN A 69 -10.54 18.40 -7.02
CA ASN A 69 -10.17 17.04 -6.65
C ASN A 69 -9.09 16.97 -5.56
N ARG A 70 -8.72 18.09 -4.94
CA ARG A 70 -7.75 18.18 -3.84
C ARG A 70 -6.33 17.73 -4.25
N ILE A 71 -5.96 18.02 -5.49
CA ILE A 71 -4.67 17.66 -6.09
C ILE A 71 -3.80 18.92 -6.19
N ALA A 72 -2.64 18.85 -5.55
CA ALA A 72 -1.57 19.81 -5.77
C ALA A 72 -0.64 19.33 -6.89
N LEU A 73 -0.03 20.26 -7.62
CA LEU A 73 0.91 19.99 -8.70
C LEU A 73 2.10 20.93 -8.61
N TRP A 74 3.31 20.37 -8.70
CA TRP A 74 4.55 21.14 -8.78
C TRP A 74 5.67 20.34 -9.47
N ASP A 75 6.87 20.90 -9.52
CA ASP A 75 8.07 20.23 -10.00
C ASP A 75 9.14 20.18 -8.91
N VAL A 76 10.06 19.21 -9.02
CA VAL A 76 11.17 19.07 -8.06
C VAL A 76 12.31 20.06 -8.32
N PHE A 77 12.52 20.49 -9.57
CA PHE A 77 13.55 21.47 -9.90
C PHE A 77 12.96 22.86 -10.03
N LYS A 78 13.55 23.82 -9.31
CA LYS A 78 13.22 25.24 -9.36
C LYS A 78 13.78 25.88 -10.61
N SER A 79 15.02 25.57 -10.95
CA SER A 79 15.66 26.04 -12.17
C SER A 79 16.80 25.14 -12.62
N CYS A 80 17.10 25.20 -13.91
CA CYS A 80 18.29 24.57 -14.47
C CYS A 80 18.80 25.33 -15.69
N GLU A 81 20.09 25.18 -16.01
CA GLU A 81 20.67 25.63 -17.26
C GLU A 81 20.50 24.53 -18.30
N ARG A 82 19.86 24.83 -19.44
CA ARG A 82 19.72 23.89 -20.56
C ARG A 82 20.39 24.46 -21.80
N GLU A 83 21.24 23.65 -22.44
CA GLU A 83 21.83 23.98 -23.73
C GLU A 83 21.17 23.16 -24.85
N GLY A 84 20.32 23.80 -25.67
CA GLY A 84 19.52 23.12 -26.70
C GLY A 84 18.26 22.42 -26.17
N SER A 85 17.58 21.65 -27.04
CA SER A 85 16.26 21.03 -26.78
C SER A 85 16.32 19.61 -26.22
N LEU A 86 17.52 19.08 -25.91
CA LEU A 86 17.73 17.72 -25.38
C LEU A 86 18.03 17.72 -23.88
N ASP A 87 17.55 16.70 -23.17
CA ASP A 87 17.64 16.59 -21.70
C ASP A 87 19.08 16.30 -21.18
N ASN A 88 19.99 15.86 -22.05
CA ASN A 88 21.38 15.52 -21.66
C ASN A 88 22.28 16.74 -21.37
N ASN A 89 21.79 17.97 -21.56
CA ASN A 89 22.56 19.20 -21.38
C ASN A 89 22.11 20.03 -20.17
N ILE A 90 21.44 19.41 -19.19
CA ILE A 90 21.01 20.08 -17.96
C ILE A 90 22.20 20.20 -17.00
N ARG A 91 22.53 21.42 -16.56
CA ARG A 91 23.57 21.72 -15.57
C ARG A 91 23.03 22.71 -14.51
N LYS A 92 23.64 22.72 -13.32
CA LYS A 92 23.31 23.60 -12.18
C LYS A 92 21.83 23.58 -11.77
N GLU A 93 21.35 22.39 -11.41
CA GLU A 93 19.98 22.21 -10.94
C GLU A 93 19.80 22.83 -9.53
N GLU A 94 18.91 23.80 -9.41
CA GLU A 94 18.41 24.29 -8.11
C GLU A 94 17.09 23.58 -7.80
N SER A 95 16.94 23.08 -6.59
CA SER A 95 15.78 22.30 -6.18
C SER A 95 14.70 23.21 -5.58
N ASN A 96 13.43 22.87 -5.82
CA ASN A 96 12.32 23.50 -5.10
C ASN A 96 12.32 23.02 -3.63
N ASP A 97 11.89 23.90 -2.72
CA ASP A 97 11.71 23.56 -1.30
C ASP A 97 10.42 22.73 -1.09
N ILE A 98 10.49 21.45 -1.45
CA ILE A 98 9.38 20.51 -1.32
C ILE A 98 9.03 20.30 0.16
N ALA A 99 10.03 20.27 1.04
CA ALA A 99 9.80 20.07 2.46
C ALA A 99 9.04 21.25 3.07
N GLY A 100 9.48 22.48 2.81
CA GLY A 100 8.77 23.69 3.24
C GLY A 100 7.34 23.77 2.70
N LEU A 101 7.11 23.35 1.45
CA LEU A 101 5.74 23.24 0.92
C LEU A 101 4.90 22.24 1.73
N LEU A 102 5.42 21.05 1.99
CA LEU A 102 4.69 20.03 2.74
C LEU A 102 4.43 20.46 4.19
N GLU A 103 5.34 21.19 4.82
CA GLU A 103 5.10 21.76 6.16
C GLU A 103 4.02 22.86 6.14
N ALA A 104 4.01 23.69 5.10
CA ALA A 104 2.98 24.74 4.93
C ALA A 104 1.58 24.17 4.62
N PHE A 105 1.49 22.97 4.03
CA PHE A 105 0.24 22.30 3.66
C PHE A 105 0.13 20.91 4.32
N PRO A 106 -0.15 20.84 5.64
CA PRO A 106 -0.11 19.60 6.42
C PRO A 106 -1.15 18.55 5.97
N ASN A 107 -2.20 18.95 5.27
CA ASN A 107 -3.21 18.05 4.69
C ASN A 107 -2.63 17.14 3.60
N ILE A 108 -1.50 17.53 2.99
CA ILE A 108 -0.81 16.72 1.97
C ILE A 108 0.03 15.66 2.69
N ARG A 109 -0.46 14.43 2.73
CA ARG A 109 0.27 13.28 3.31
C ARG A 109 0.87 12.35 2.25
N TYR A 110 0.46 12.49 0.99
CA TYR A 110 0.81 11.57 -0.08
C TYR A 110 1.37 12.31 -1.29
N VAL A 111 2.53 11.87 -1.77
CA VAL A 111 3.26 12.48 -2.88
C VAL A 111 3.43 11.47 -4.01
N PHE A 112 3.09 11.87 -5.22
CA PHE A 112 3.20 11.06 -6.43
C PHE A 112 4.24 11.67 -7.37
N CYS A 113 5.33 10.99 -7.61
CA CYS A 113 6.41 11.47 -8.49
C CYS A 113 6.23 10.96 -9.91
N ASN A 114 6.06 11.87 -10.87
CA ASN A 114 5.91 11.60 -12.28
C ASN A 114 7.27 11.27 -12.92
N GLY A 115 7.70 10.01 -12.79
CA GLY A 115 8.97 9.51 -13.35
C GLY A 115 10.09 9.32 -12.33
N GLY A 116 11.17 8.66 -12.75
CA GLY A 116 12.27 8.25 -11.89
C GLY A 116 13.12 9.40 -11.34
N ALA A 117 13.35 10.44 -12.15
CA ALA A 117 14.14 11.59 -11.71
C ALA A 117 13.41 12.42 -10.63
N ALA A 118 12.10 12.68 -10.80
CA ALA A 118 11.29 13.31 -9.76
C ALA A 118 11.29 12.49 -8.47
N TRP A 119 11.18 11.17 -8.60
CA TRP A 119 11.23 10.25 -7.46
C TRP A 119 12.57 10.32 -6.71
N LYS A 120 13.69 10.21 -7.42
CA LYS A 120 15.04 10.30 -6.83
C LYS A 120 15.20 11.62 -6.08
N GLN A 121 14.81 12.72 -6.71
CA GLN A 121 14.94 14.04 -6.13
C GLN A 121 14.08 14.22 -4.89
N PHE A 122 12.82 13.74 -4.92
CA PHE A 122 11.95 13.74 -3.75
C PHE A 122 12.55 12.93 -2.60
N GLN A 123 13.12 11.76 -2.87
CA GLN A 123 13.73 10.91 -1.83
C GLN A 123 15.00 11.51 -1.22
N THR A 124 15.79 12.26 -1.99
CA THR A 124 17.07 12.82 -1.51
C THR A 124 16.90 14.20 -0.88
N ASN A 125 16.11 15.07 -1.50
CA ASN A 125 16.06 16.50 -1.20
C ASN A 125 14.70 17.00 -0.70
N GLY A 126 13.68 16.13 -0.66
CA GLY A 126 12.34 16.45 -0.15
C GLY A 126 12.02 15.70 1.14
N LEU A 127 11.69 14.42 1.00
CA LEU A 127 11.18 13.56 2.07
C LEU A 127 12.02 13.55 3.36
N PRO A 128 13.37 13.48 3.33
CA PRO A 128 14.17 13.43 4.56
C PRO A 128 14.08 14.69 5.44
N PHE A 129 13.63 15.80 4.87
CA PHE A 129 13.53 17.09 5.56
C PHE A 129 12.12 17.39 6.08
N VAL A 130 11.16 16.49 5.86
CA VAL A 130 9.79 16.61 6.37
C VAL A 130 9.72 16.04 7.78
N LYS A 131 9.14 16.80 8.72
CA LYS A 131 9.12 16.49 10.16
C LYS A 131 7.91 15.66 10.60
N ARG A 132 7.05 15.29 9.65
CA ARG A 132 5.82 14.52 9.85
C ARG A 132 5.72 13.38 8.86
N PRO A 133 4.88 12.35 9.12
CA PRO A 133 4.69 11.25 8.19
C PRO A 133 4.15 11.76 6.83
N VAL A 134 4.98 11.57 5.79
CA VAL A 134 4.62 11.76 4.38
C VAL A 134 5.05 10.52 3.62
N PHE A 135 4.21 10.08 2.69
CA PHE A 135 4.43 8.86 1.93
C PHE A 135 4.51 9.16 0.44
N GLY A 136 5.48 8.54 -0.22
CA GLY A 136 5.75 8.75 -1.64
C GLY A 136 5.46 7.52 -2.49
N LEU A 137 4.98 7.74 -3.71
CA LEU A 137 4.97 6.74 -4.78
C LEU A 137 5.58 7.26 -6.07
N ARG A 138 6.38 6.42 -6.73
CA ARG A 138 6.82 6.66 -8.10
C ARG A 138 5.75 6.20 -9.08
N LEU A 139 5.40 7.08 -10.01
CA LEU A 139 4.52 6.80 -11.15
C LEU A 139 5.33 6.72 -12.45
N PRO A 140 4.82 6.04 -13.49
CA PRO A 140 5.45 6.04 -14.80
C PRO A 140 5.33 7.43 -15.40
N SER A 141 6.39 7.86 -16.09
CA SER A 141 6.41 9.20 -16.67
C SER A 141 5.31 9.38 -17.72
N THR A 142 4.66 10.54 -17.70
CA THR A 142 3.67 10.96 -18.69
C THR A 142 4.28 11.59 -19.95
N SER A 143 5.60 11.79 -19.96
CA SER A 143 6.32 12.31 -21.12
C SER A 143 6.22 11.35 -22.31
N PRO A 144 6.17 11.87 -23.56
CA PRO A 144 6.27 11.06 -24.77
C PRO A 144 7.53 10.19 -24.81
N ALA A 145 8.62 10.60 -24.13
CA ALA A 145 9.86 9.84 -24.04
C ALA A 145 9.70 8.48 -23.34
N ASN A 146 8.64 8.31 -22.55
CA ASN A 146 8.34 7.07 -21.83
C ASN A 146 7.23 6.26 -22.53
N ALA A 147 7.25 6.22 -23.86
CA ALA A 147 6.26 5.53 -24.69
C ALA A 147 6.34 3.99 -24.61
N SER A 148 7.41 3.43 -24.04
CA SER A 148 7.57 1.97 -23.87
C SER A 148 6.58 1.35 -22.89
N ILE A 149 6.02 2.14 -21.96
CA ILE A 149 4.99 1.66 -21.02
C ILE A 149 3.60 1.91 -21.63
N PRO A 150 2.76 0.87 -21.81
CA PRO A 150 1.41 1.01 -22.36
C PRO A 150 0.53 1.98 -21.56
N TYR A 151 -0.42 2.63 -22.25
CA TYR A 151 -1.36 3.56 -21.64
C TYR A 151 -2.14 2.92 -20.48
N GLU A 152 -2.66 1.70 -20.66
CA GLU A 152 -3.43 1.01 -19.63
C GLU A 152 -2.63 0.73 -18.36
N THR A 153 -1.36 0.33 -18.50
CA THR A 153 -0.47 0.16 -17.36
C THR A 153 -0.19 1.49 -16.65
N LYS A 154 -0.08 2.60 -17.40
CA LYS A 154 0.01 3.93 -16.79
C LYS A 154 -1.28 4.26 -16.05
N LEU A 155 -2.44 4.03 -16.66
CA LEU A 155 -3.74 4.31 -16.07
C LEU A 155 -3.96 3.55 -14.76
N GLU A 156 -3.61 2.26 -14.71
CA GLU A 156 -3.66 1.45 -13.50
C GLU A 156 -2.79 2.06 -12.39
N GLN A 157 -1.54 2.43 -12.70
CA GLN A 157 -0.64 3.01 -11.69
C GLN A 157 -1.07 4.41 -11.25
N TRP A 158 -1.57 5.24 -12.18
CA TRP A 158 -2.07 6.59 -11.89
C TRP A 158 -3.39 6.56 -11.12
N SER A 159 -4.20 5.50 -11.24
CA SER A 159 -5.44 5.31 -10.46
C SER A 159 -5.20 5.30 -8.95
N LYS A 160 -3.97 5.04 -8.48
CA LYS A 160 -3.58 5.15 -7.07
C LYS A 160 -3.80 6.56 -6.50
N ILE A 161 -3.74 7.61 -7.32
CA ILE A 161 -4.07 8.97 -6.90
C ILE A 161 -5.53 9.04 -6.45
N ARG A 162 -6.45 8.55 -7.29
CA ARG A 162 -7.88 8.50 -6.94
C ARG A 162 -8.12 7.62 -5.72
N PHE A 163 -7.53 6.42 -5.66
CA PHE A 163 -7.69 5.54 -4.50
C PHE A 163 -7.25 6.23 -3.20
N THR A 164 -6.17 7.01 -3.24
CA THR A 164 -5.71 7.80 -2.08
C THR A 164 -6.74 8.86 -1.69
N LEU A 165 -7.30 9.58 -2.66
CA LEU A 165 -8.32 10.61 -2.41
C LEU A 165 -9.64 10.03 -1.89
N GLU A 166 -9.99 8.80 -2.31
CA GLU A 166 -11.12 7.99 -1.82
C GLU A 166 -10.85 7.30 -0.45
N ASN A 167 -9.70 7.56 0.18
CA ASN A 167 -9.26 6.93 1.45
C ASN A 167 -9.07 5.40 1.36
N ARG A 168 -8.80 4.86 0.17
CA ARG A 168 -8.45 3.46 -0.08
C ARG A 168 -6.94 3.30 -0.05
N ILE A 169 -6.38 3.47 1.15
CA ILE A 169 -4.94 3.53 1.40
C ILE A 169 -4.53 2.35 2.29
N LEU A 170 -3.44 1.69 1.94
CA LEU A 170 -2.79 0.67 2.75
C LEU A 170 -1.29 0.96 2.87
N HIS A 171 -0.69 0.54 3.97
CA HIS A 171 0.74 0.57 4.24
C HIS A 171 1.24 -0.87 4.34
N GLU A 172 2.28 -1.21 3.58
CA GLU A 172 2.85 -2.57 3.53
C GLU A 172 4.15 -2.64 4.34
N THR A 173 4.22 -3.55 5.30
CA THR A 173 5.47 -4.00 5.93
C THR A 173 5.71 -5.46 5.57
N SER A 174 6.92 -5.79 5.12
CA SER A 174 7.30 -7.17 4.73
C SER A 174 8.23 -7.79 5.78
N ILE A 175 7.99 -9.05 6.12
CA ILE A 175 8.80 -9.84 7.06
C ILE A 175 9.43 -10.97 6.26
N GLN A 176 10.76 -11.01 6.21
CA GLN A 176 11.49 -12.10 5.58
C GLN A 176 11.74 -13.22 6.59
N THR A 177 11.44 -14.45 6.20
CA THR A 177 11.63 -15.66 7.01
C THR A 177 12.17 -16.78 6.13
N GLU A 178 12.66 -17.87 6.74
CA GLU A 178 13.09 -19.07 6.02
C GLU A 178 11.95 -19.72 5.21
N THR A 179 10.70 -19.56 5.68
CA THR A 179 9.50 -20.10 5.00
C THR A 179 8.95 -19.19 3.90
N GLY A 180 9.60 -18.05 3.66
CA GLY A 180 9.23 -17.04 2.67
C GLY A 180 8.80 -15.71 3.29
N THR A 181 8.29 -14.82 2.44
CA THR A 181 7.90 -13.46 2.84
C THR A 181 6.47 -13.41 3.35
N TYR A 182 6.30 -12.92 4.58
CA TYR A 182 5.00 -12.51 5.12
C TYR A 182 4.83 -11.00 4.87
N LYS A 183 3.59 -10.55 4.68
CA LYS A 183 3.31 -9.12 4.49
C LYS A 183 2.14 -8.70 5.37
N VAL A 184 2.26 -7.53 5.98
CA VAL A 184 1.21 -6.89 6.74
C VAL A 184 0.74 -5.67 5.98
N LEU A 185 -0.57 -5.55 5.80
CA LEU A 185 -1.22 -4.41 5.17
C LEU A 185 -2.16 -3.76 6.19
N ALA A 186 -1.88 -2.50 6.52
CA ALA A 186 -2.66 -1.75 7.50
C ALA A 186 -3.09 -0.39 6.94
N ASN A 187 -4.16 0.17 7.50
CA ASN A 187 -4.43 1.60 7.36
C ASN A 187 -3.84 2.36 8.57
N ASP A 188 -4.22 3.62 8.79
CA ASP A 188 -3.75 4.40 9.93
C ASP A 188 -4.26 3.92 11.31
N LYS A 189 -5.22 2.98 11.33
CA LYS A 189 -5.94 2.56 12.55
C LYS A 189 -5.77 1.08 12.87
N GLU A 190 -5.71 0.21 11.86
CA GLU A 190 -5.84 -1.23 12.04
C GLU A 190 -5.23 -2.03 10.88
N VAL A 191 -4.89 -3.28 11.18
CA VAL A 191 -4.48 -4.27 10.18
C VAL A 191 -5.69 -4.71 9.35
N ILE A 192 -5.56 -4.56 8.04
CA ILE A 192 -6.58 -4.97 7.07
C ILE A 192 -6.30 -6.35 6.53
N ARG A 193 -5.02 -6.70 6.34
CA ARG A 193 -4.65 -8.00 5.78
C ARG A 193 -3.27 -8.48 6.22
N VAL A 194 -3.14 -9.78 6.41
CA VAL A 194 -1.86 -10.49 6.53
C VAL A 194 -1.75 -11.47 5.37
N CYS A 195 -0.69 -11.35 4.58
CA CYS A 195 -0.39 -12.24 3.48
C CYS A 195 0.68 -13.24 3.92
N LEU A 196 0.37 -14.53 3.81
CA LEU A 196 1.33 -15.61 4.06
C LEU A 196 2.19 -15.85 2.81
N PRO A 197 3.35 -16.50 2.96
CA PRO A 197 4.15 -16.90 1.81
C PRO A 197 3.32 -17.66 0.76
N GLY A 198 3.40 -17.24 -0.51
CA GLY A 198 2.69 -17.85 -1.63
C GLY A 198 1.21 -17.44 -1.78
N SER A 199 0.67 -16.52 -0.97
CA SER A 199 -0.70 -16.00 -1.17
C SER A 199 -0.78 -14.93 -2.27
N ASP A 200 -1.85 -14.96 -3.07
CA ASP A 200 -2.10 -13.99 -4.16
C ASP A 200 -2.51 -12.59 -3.63
N LYS A 201 -2.10 -11.55 -4.38
CA LYS A 201 -2.22 -10.12 -4.08
C LYS A 201 -3.37 -9.42 -4.81
N GLN A 202 -4.24 -10.12 -5.54
CA GLN A 202 -5.26 -9.49 -6.41
C GLN A 202 -6.12 -8.41 -5.74
N VAL A 203 -6.35 -8.48 -4.43
CA VAL A 203 -7.13 -7.48 -3.67
C VAL A 203 -6.45 -6.10 -3.64
N LEU A 204 -5.14 -6.01 -3.89
CA LEU A 204 -4.38 -4.75 -3.82
C LEU A 204 -4.57 -3.83 -5.02
N ASN A 205 -5.10 -4.34 -6.14
CA ASN A 205 -5.27 -3.54 -7.37
C ASN A 205 -6.27 -2.38 -7.19
N GLN A 206 -7.01 -2.41 -6.09
CA GLN A 206 -8.03 -1.44 -5.71
C GLN A 206 -7.58 -0.47 -4.60
N PHE A 207 -6.29 -0.47 -4.24
CA PHE A 207 -5.76 0.36 -3.17
C PHE A 207 -4.50 1.08 -3.62
N ALA A 208 -4.24 2.25 -3.02
CA ALA A 208 -2.92 2.84 -3.04
C ALA A 208 -2.10 2.24 -1.88
N VAL A 209 -1.09 1.44 -2.22
CA VAL A 209 -0.20 0.81 -1.24
C VAL A 209 1.07 1.63 -1.11
N PHE A 210 1.34 2.14 0.08
CA PHE A 210 2.51 2.94 0.44
C PHE A 210 3.48 2.15 1.33
N PRO A 211 4.71 2.65 1.53
CA PRO A 211 5.61 2.12 2.55
C PRO A 211 4.97 2.15 3.94
N GLU A 212 5.50 1.29 4.79
CA GLU A 212 5.13 1.06 6.18
C GLU A 212 4.75 2.30 7.02
N ASN A 213 3.76 2.12 7.91
CA ASN A 213 3.37 3.08 8.94
C ASN A 213 3.49 2.43 10.33
N GLY A 214 3.18 3.19 11.39
CA GLY A 214 3.27 2.68 12.77
C GLY A 214 2.50 1.38 13.01
N VAL A 215 1.28 1.27 12.47
CA VAL A 215 0.43 0.08 12.64
C VAL A 215 0.99 -1.14 11.90
N SER A 216 1.44 -0.98 10.65
CA SER A 216 2.00 -2.09 9.87
C SER A 216 3.33 -2.57 10.45
N ILE A 217 4.16 -1.66 10.99
CA ILE A 217 5.42 -1.98 11.67
C ILE A 217 5.14 -2.75 12.96
N GLU A 218 4.27 -2.24 13.83
CA GLU A 218 3.96 -2.88 15.10
C GLU A 218 3.40 -4.30 14.90
N ALA A 219 2.47 -4.46 13.97
CA ALA A 219 1.92 -5.77 13.64
C ALA A 219 2.97 -6.71 13.04
N ALA A 220 3.88 -6.20 12.22
CA ALA A 220 4.97 -7.00 11.67
C ALA A 220 5.96 -7.47 12.75
N GLU A 221 6.28 -6.61 13.72
CA GLU A 221 7.12 -6.95 14.89
C GLU A 221 6.46 -8.08 15.70
N GLN A 222 5.17 -7.95 16.03
CA GLN A 222 4.44 -8.99 16.77
C GLN A 222 4.37 -10.31 15.99
N ILE A 223 4.16 -10.28 14.67
CA ILE A 223 4.19 -11.49 13.84
C ILE A 223 5.58 -12.12 13.85
N LYS A 224 6.65 -11.33 13.76
CA LYS A 224 8.03 -11.81 13.84
C LYS A 224 8.32 -12.46 15.19
N GLU A 225 7.89 -11.85 16.29
CA GLU A 225 8.00 -12.43 17.65
C GLU A 225 7.24 -13.75 17.76
N TYR A 226 6.03 -13.82 17.20
CA TYR A 226 5.21 -15.03 17.19
C TYR A 226 5.88 -16.16 16.42
N LEU A 227 6.39 -15.88 15.21
CA LEU A 227 7.10 -16.85 14.39
C LEU A 227 8.44 -17.29 15.02
N ALA A 228 9.00 -16.48 15.90
CA ALA A 228 10.17 -16.83 16.71
C ALA A 228 9.82 -17.53 18.04
N GLY A 229 8.54 -17.86 18.29
CA GLY A 229 8.08 -18.50 19.52
C GLY A 229 8.15 -17.62 20.77
N LYS A 230 8.36 -16.31 20.62
CA LYS A 230 8.47 -15.33 21.73
C LYS A 230 7.12 -14.75 22.15
N ARG A 231 6.07 -14.97 21.35
CA ARG A 231 4.72 -14.43 21.55
C ARG A 231 3.66 -15.50 21.32
N LYS A 232 2.60 -15.47 22.14
CA LYS A 232 1.43 -16.35 22.01
C LYS A 232 0.13 -15.64 21.60
N CYS A 233 0.03 -14.34 21.87
CA CYS A 233 -1.14 -13.53 21.59
C CYS A 233 -0.77 -12.23 20.88
N PHE A 234 -1.68 -11.73 20.04
CA PHE A 234 -1.53 -10.46 19.33
C PHE A 234 -2.32 -9.37 20.05
N ASN A 235 -1.70 -8.20 20.20
CA ASN A 235 -2.33 -7.00 20.73
C ASN A 235 -2.21 -5.90 19.69
N ILE A 236 -3.00 -6.01 18.62
CA ILE A 236 -3.05 -5.05 17.51
C ILE A 236 -4.51 -4.96 17.03
N PRO A 237 -4.99 -3.75 16.69
CA PRO A 237 -6.30 -3.60 16.07
C PRO A 237 -6.29 -4.21 14.67
N TYR A 238 -7.35 -4.94 14.31
CA TYR A 238 -7.54 -5.54 13.00
C TYR A 238 -9.00 -5.51 12.58
N ARG A 239 -9.22 -5.55 11.26
CA ARG A 239 -10.55 -5.59 10.67
C ARG A 239 -10.95 -7.01 10.26
N LEU A 240 -12.16 -7.40 10.66
CA LEU A 240 -12.85 -8.56 10.09
C LEU A 240 -13.90 -8.09 9.09
N GLU A 241 -13.98 -8.78 7.95
CA GLU A 241 -14.98 -8.53 6.91
C GLU A 241 -15.62 -9.86 6.50
N GLY A 242 -16.93 -9.84 6.25
CA GLY A 242 -17.67 -11.03 5.83
C GLY A 242 -19.15 -10.94 6.20
N SER A 243 -19.88 -12.01 5.89
CA SER A 243 -21.26 -12.17 6.37
C SER A 243 -21.29 -12.29 7.90
N SER A 244 -22.47 -12.11 8.50
CA SER A 244 -22.66 -12.31 9.95
C SER A 244 -22.19 -13.70 10.39
N PHE A 245 -22.45 -14.74 9.59
CA PHE A 245 -21.95 -16.09 9.89
C PHE A 245 -20.42 -16.17 9.81
N ALA A 246 -19.76 -15.52 8.84
CA ALA A 246 -18.30 -15.51 8.77
C ALA A 246 -17.67 -14.80 9.98
N ILE A 247 -18.26 -13.68 10.42
CA ILE A 247 -17.81 -12.96 11.62
C ILE A 247 -17.94 -13.85 12.86
N ASN A 248 -19.07 -14.54 13.05
CA ASN A 248 -19.27 -15.47 14.17
C ASN A 248 -18.24 -16.62 14.14
N VAL A 249 -17.93 -17.15 12.96
CA VAL A 249 -16.89 -18.18 12.79
C VAL A 249 -15.51 -17.65 13.21
N TYR A 250 -15.15 -16.43 12.82
CA TYR A 250 -13.88 -15.82 13.23
C TYR A 250 -13.83 -15.56 14.74
N GLN A 251 -14.92 -15.08 15.34
CA GLN A 251 -15.02 -14.86 16.79
C GLN A 251 -14.88 -16.17 17.57
N ALA A 252 -15.59 -17.22 17.19
CA ALA A 252 -15.47 -18.54 17.82
C ALA A 252 -14.06 -19.13 17.68
N LEU A 253 -13.37 -18.84 16.58
CA LEU A 253 -12.00 -19.29 16.36
C LEU A 253 -10.97 -18.53 17.22
N LEU A 254 -11.21 -17.25 17.51
CA LEU A 254 -10.34 -16.45 18.39
C LEU A 254 -10.32 -16.97 19.83
N GLU A 255 -11.38 -17.68 20.25
CA GLU A 255 -11.46 -18.34 21.56
C GLU A 255 -10.63 -19.64 21.64
N VAL A 256 -10.14 -20.17 20.51
CA VAL A 256 -9.31 -21.39 20.50
C VAL A 256 -7.90 -21.03 20.98
N PRO A 257 -7.43 -21.56 22.14
CA PRO A 257 -6.16 -21.16 22.73
C PRO A 257 -4.95 -21.52 21.86
N PHE A 258 -3.82 -20.86 22.14
CA PHE A 258 -2.52 -21.22 21.57
C PHE A 258 -2.15 -22.66 21.91
N GLY A 259 -1.74 -23.43 20.89
CA GLY A 259 -1.39 -24.85 20.95
C GLY A 259 -2.59 -25.81 20.92
N CYS A 260 -3.82 -25.29 20.94
CA CYS A 260 -5.03 -26.08 20.79
C CYS A 260 -5.50 -26.10 19.33
N THR A 261 -6.24 -27.16 18.97
CA THR A 261 -6.87 -27.27 17.66
C THR A 261 -8.37 -27.50 17.80
N ILE A 262 -9.11 -27.21 16.74
CA ILE A 262 -10.56 -27.43 16.65
C ILE A 262 -10.89 -28.05 15.30
N SER A 263 -11.88 -28.92 15.24
CA SER A 263 -12.36 -29.43 13.95
C SER A 263 -13.26 -28.43 13.22
N TYR A 264 -13.34 -28.53 11.90
CA TYR A 264 -14.29 -27.73 11.10
C TYR A 264 -15.75 -27.87 11.56
N GLY A 265 -16.15 -29.06 12.04
CA GLY A 265 -17.51 -29.32 12.52
C GLY A 265 -17.78 -28.67 13.87
N GLU A 266 -16.86 -28.79 14.82
CA GLU A 266 -16.96 -28.14 16.14
C GLU A 266 -16.96 -26.63 16.01
N LEU A 267 -16.12 -26.07 15.13
CA LEU A 267 -16.10 -24.63 14.89
C LEU A 267 -17.42 -24.15 14.28
N ALA A 268 -18.02 -24.93 13.38
CA ALA A 268 -19.34 -24.63 12.81
C ALA A 268 -20.45 -24.65 13.87
N GLU A 269 -20.40 -25.63 14.79
CA GLU A 269 -21.33 -25.73 15.94
C GLU A 269 -21.18 -24.52 16.89
N ARG A 270 -19.95 -24.14 17.27
CA ARG A 270 -19.69 -22.93 18.07
C ARG A 270 -20.16 -21.64 17.40
N ALA A 271 -20.06 -21.57 16.07
CA ALA A 271 -20.55 -20.45 15.28
C ALA A 271 -22.08 -20.45 15.07
N GLY A 272 -22.80 -21.41 15.65
CA GLY A 272 -24.27 -21.48 15.63
C GLY A 272 -24.86 -22.30 14.47
N ASN A 273 -24.06 -23.04 13.70
CA ASN A 273 -24.55 -23.92 12.64
C ASN A 273 -23.72 -25.20 12.47
N LYS A 274 -24.11 -26.25 13.19
CA LYS A 274 -23.45 -27.57 13.16
C LYS A 274 -23.32 -28.20 11.77
N LYS A 275 -24.19 -27.86 10.81
CA LYS A 275 -24.18 -28.42 9.45
C LYS A 275 -23.26 -27.63 8.48
N ALA A 276 -22.61 -26.57 8.94
CA ALA A 276 -21.87 -25.63 8.09
C ALA A 276 -20.36 -25.88 7.98
N ALA A 277 -19.84 -27.06 8.29
CA ALA A 277 -18.41 -27.38 8.24
C ALA A 277 -17.73 -27.03 6.89
N GLN A 278 -18.40 -27.30 5.77
CA GLN A 278 -17.89 -26.94 4.44
C GLN A 278 -17.82 -25.42 4.23
N ALA A 279 -18.83 -24.69 4.71
CA ALA A 279 -18.87 -23.23 4.63
C ALA A 279 -17.75 -22.61 5.48
N VAL A 280 -17.50 -23.14 6.68
CA VAL A 280 -16.35 -22.77 7.51
C VAL A 280 -15.04 -22.93 6.73
N GLY A 281 -14.84 -24.05 6.02
CA GLY A 281 -13.66 -24.25 5.17
C GLY A 281 -13.47 -23.20 4.07
N GLN A 282 -14.56 -22.66 3.50
CA GLN A 282 -14.49 -21.55 2.54
C GLN A 282 -14.18 -20.22 3.23
N ILE A 283 -14.73 -19.98 4.42
CA ILE A 283 -14.47 -18.79 5.24
C ILE A 283 -13.00 -18.75 5.70
N MET A 284 -12.43 -19.89 6.10
CA MET A 284 -11.02 -19.99 6.50
C MET A 284 -10.06 -19.65 5.35
N ARG A 285 -10.40 -20.03 4.11
CA ARG A 285 -9.62 -19.65 2.92
C ARG A 285 -9.64 -18.15 2.63
N LYS A 286 -10.67 -17.45 3.10
CA LYS A 286 -10.84 -16.00 2.93
C LYS A 286 -10.41 -15.19 4.15
N ASN A 287 -9.84 -15.83 5.18
CA ASN A 287 -9.37 -15.14 6.38
C ASN A 287 -8.44 -13.99 5.99
N PRO A 288 -8.82 -12.71 6.25
CA PRO A 288 -8.00 -11.58 5.85
C PRO A 288 -6.75 -11.46 6.72
N VAL A 289 -6.77 -11.95 7.96
CA VAL A 289 -5.68 -11.77 8.94
C VAL A 289 -5.25 -13.11 9.55
N PRO A 290 -4.69 -14.05 8.75
CA PRO A 290 -4.10 -15.27 9.29
C PRO A 290 -3.05 -14.97 10.36
N LEU A 291 -2.78 -15.96 11.22
CA LEU A 291 -2.02 -15.85 12.48
C LEU A 291 -2.79 -15.11 13.59
N ILE A 292 -3.28 -13.91 13.32
CA ILE A 292 -4.09 -13.13 14.26
C ILE A 292 -5.43 -13.84 14.49
N VAL A 293 -6.17 -14.10 13.42
CA VAL A 293 -7.25 -15.08 13.40
C VAL A 293 -6.61 -16.43 13.06
N PRO A 294 -6.54 -17.38 14.01
CA PRO A 294 -5.65 -18.52 13.93
C PRO A 294 -6.25 -19.67 13.10
N CYS A 295 -6.54 -19.43 11.82
CA CYS A 295 -7.17 -20.43 10.94
C CYS A 295 -6.32 -21.69 10.72
N HIS A 296 -5.02 -21.65 11.06
CA HIS A 296 -4.14 -22.82 11.06
C HIS A 296 -4.49 -23.83 12.17
N ARG A 297 -5.23 -23.42 13.20
CA ARG A 297 -5.73 -24.30 14.28
C ARG A 297 -6.94 -25.15 13.88
N VAL A 298 -7.52 -24.90 12.71
CA VAL A 298 -8.69 -25.65 12.21
C VAL A 298 -8.23 -26.87 11.40
N ILE A 299 -8.61 -28.07 11.86
CA ILE A 299 -8.19 -29.35 11.28
C ILE A 299 -9.38 -30.27 10.97
N GLY A 300 -9.14 -31.40 10.30
CA GLY A 300 -10.18 -32.41 10.09
C GLY A 300 -10.51 -33.16 11.39
N SER A 301 -11.72 -33.73 11.48
CA SER A 301 -12.15 -34.51 12.65
C SER A 301 -11.28 -35.74 12.96
N THR A 302 -10.51 -36.21 11.99
CA THR A 302 -9.53 -37.30 12.14
C THR A 302 -8.17 -36.82 12.64
N GLY A 303 -8.03 -35.55 13.03
CA GLY A 303 -6.77 -34.93 13.40
C GLY A 303 -5.85 -34.61 12.20
N LYS A 304 -6.26 -34.96 10.97
CA LYS A 304 -5.45 -34.72 9.76
C LYS A 304 -5.61 -33.30 9.25
N ASN A 305 -4.52 -32.76 8.72
CA ASN A 305 -4.54 -31.54 7.92
C ASN A 305 -5.24 -31.82 6.57
N ILE A 306 -6.51 -31.42 6.47
CA ILE A 306 -7.34 -31.64 5.27
C ILE A 306 -7.34 -30.46 4.29
N GLY A 307 -6.59 -29.39 4.59
CA GLY A 307 -6.41 -28.23 3.71
C GLY A 307 -6.31 -26.89 4.43
N PHE A 308 -5.26 -26.11 4.13
CA PHE A 308 -5.08 -24.73 4.58
C PHE A 308 -4.65 -23.86 3.40
N MET A 309 -5.31 -22.71 3.26
CA MET A 309 -5.22 -21.86 2.05
C MET A 309 -5.54 -22.60 0.74
N GLY A 310 -6.35 -23.66 0.79
CA GLY A 310 -6.66 -24.49 -0.39
C GLY A 310 -5.61 -25.56 -0.72
N ILE A 311 -4.54 -25.67 0.06
CA ILE A 311 -3.48 -26.67 -0.12
C ILE A 311 -3.61 -27.74 0.96
N ARG A 312 -3.78 -29.01 0.55
CA ARG A 312 -3.74 -30.16 1.48
C ARG A 312 -2.33 -30.33 2.03
N GLY A 313 -2.21 -30.54 3.35
CA GLY A 313 -0.91 -30.70 4.00
C GLY A 313 -0.01 -29.47 3.92
N ASN A 314 -0.61 -28.27 3.89
CA ASN A 314 0.12 -27.02 3.70
C ASN A 314 1.30 -26.92 4.68
N PRO A 315 2.55 -26.72 4.20
CA PRO A 315 3.74 -26.72 5.05
C PRO A 315 3.71 -25.60 6.09
N ILE A 316 3.09 -24.45 5.78
CA ILE A 316 2.96 -23.33 6.71
C ILE A 316 2.06 -23.74 7.89
N GLN A 317 0.91 -24.37 7.64
CA GLN A 317 0.04 -24.82 8.74
C GLN A 317 0.76 -25.81 9.65
N ASN A 318 1.46 -26.79 9.08
CA ASN A 318 2.19 -27.79 9.86
C ASN A 318 3.33 -27.16 10.68
N MET A 319 4.05 -26.19 10.11
CA MET A 319 5.07 -25.43 10.81
C MET A 319 4.49 -24.65 11.99
N LEU A 320 3.39 -23.93 11.78
CA LEU A 320 2.72 -23.15 12.82
C LEU A 320 2.21 -24.03 13.95
N LEU A 321 1.56 -25.16 13.65
CA LEU A 321 1.08 -26.10 14.66
C LEU A 321 2.24 -26.67 15.49
N LYS A 322 3.35 -27.06 14.85
CA LYS A 322 4.56 -27.54 15.55
C LYS A 322 5.18 -26.47 16.43
N LEU A 323 5.25 -25.22 15.95
CA LEU A 323 5.74 -24.08 16.72
C LEU A 323 4.94 -23.91 18.00
N GLU A 324 3.60 -23.96 17.90
CA GLU A 324 2.74 -23.80 19.07
C GLU A 324 2.90 -24.98 20.06
N GLN A 325 2.97 -26.22 19.56
CA GLN A 325 3.13 -27.42 20.38
C GLN A 325 4.47 -27.50 21.11
N ASN A 326 5.58 -27.25 20.40
CA ASN A 326 6.92 -27.30 21.00
C ASN A 326 7.05 -26.32 22.16
N ARG A 327 6.43 -25.14 22.04
CA ARG A 327 6.50 -24.12 23.07
C ARG A 327 5.78 -24.49 24.35
N ILE A 328 4.65 -25.20 24.25
CA ILE A 328 3.96 -25.74 25.43
C ILE A 328 4.86 -26.76 26.13
N ALA A 329 5.48 -27.68 25.38
CA ALA A 329 6.37 -28.69 25.94
C ALA A 329 7.60 -28.09 26.65
N GLU A 330 8.20 -27.03 26.12
CA GLU A 330 9.32 -26.32 26.76
C GLU A 330 8.94 -25.67 28.11
N GLU A 331 7.72 -25.14 28.21
CA GLU A 331 7.24 -24.49 29.42
C GLU A 331 6.84 -25.51 30.50
N ASP A 332 6.17 -26.59 30.11
CA ASP A 332 5.86 -27.71 31.00
C ASP A 332 7.16 -28.31 31.56
N PHE A 333 8.22 -28.40 30.75
CA PHE A 333 9.53 -28.85 31.22
C PHE A 333 10.13 -27.87 32.25
N ARG A 334 10.14 -26.56 31.98
CA ARG A 334 10.68 -25.54 32.89
C ARG A 334 9.90 -25.39 34.20
N GLN A 335 8.59 -25.68 34.20
CA GLN A 335 7.78 -25.65 35.42
C GLN A 335 7.98 -26.91 36.28
N ASN A 336 8.49 -28.00 35.70
CA ASN A 336 8.71 -29.28 36.37
C ASN A 336 10.18 -29.57 36.70
N THR A 337 11.09 -28.60 36.53
CA THR A 337 12.53 -28.67 36.88
C THR A 337 12.93 -27.53 37.79
#